data_AF-R5AFE2-F1
#
_entry.id   AF-R5AFE2-F1
#
_cell.length_a   1.000
_cell.length_b   1.000
_cell.length_c   1.000
_cell.angle_alpha   90.00
_cell.angle_beta   90.00
_cell.angle_gamma   90.00
#
_symmetry.space_group_name_H-M   'P 1'
#
loop_
_entity.id
_entity.type
_entity.pdbx_description
1 polymer ?
#
loop_
_entity_poly.entity_id
_entity_poly.type
_entity_poly.pdbx_seq_one_letter_code
_entity_poly.pdbx_strand_id
1 'polypeptide(L)'
;MCAVFAIWTLLLAACGNGNTAQTADNVERVQQTGRILHIDIDAGQITIETMTASTAGTEGQPPEKPEGSTEMQQPPEAPENGKAPNAGNGTVYTVTSQTGILDADGNSAALSALKEFSVVTFTADGDTLLAVAITVDMQNGMAGPGGMEKMSGSGGTDSAPTEYAAENHYTEDASETSVTQMSVGTDECIAWVSNGAAVTLRGITADRTSVDSTGGDNASFYGIGAAYLVTDGTLNLSDSAVTTDSAGGAGVFAYGGGVANVADTVIITKQDTSGGIHVAGGGTLHAKNLTVETYGSSSAAIRSDRGSGTMTVDGGTYTSNGTGSPAVYSTADITVSNAVLLANGSEAVCTEGKNSLKLSNCDVTSSMPDNDQNDCKWSVILYQSMSGDAEIGSGSFEMSGGSLTSMAGGLFYTTNTSSSFTLRSVEIKTAGTPDFFLKCTGNSNKRGWGQAGGNGANCVFTAIGQQMTGDILWDSISTLELNMTESSTLMGAIVDDESNAGDGGNGYVNVTVDATSKWVVTGDSIVTVLNNSGTLIDAEGRTVSVVGLDGVVYVQGDSIYTVTVQTYHG
;
A
#
# COMPACT_ATOMS: atom_id res chain seq x y z
N MET A 1 -23.54 -16.51 16.75
CA MET A 1 -23.55 -16.18 18.20
C MET A 1 -23.40 -17.37 19.16
N CYS A 2 -22.89 -18.54 18.74
CA CYS A 2 -22.64 -19.66 19.66
C CYS A 2 -21.16 -19.93 20.01
N ALA A 3 -20.20 -19.14 19.51
CA ALA A 3 -18.77 -19.36 19.78
C ALA A 3 -18.18 -18.50 20.93
N VAL A 4 -18.87 -17.43 21.34
CA VAL A 4 -18.36 -16.51 22.40
C VAL A 4 -18.65 -17.04 23.82
N PHE A 5 -19.49 -18.07 23.98
CA PHE A 5 -19.84 -18.64 25.28
C PHE A 5 -18.97 -19.85 25.71
N ALA A 6 -18.07 -20.36 24.85
CA ALA A 6 -17.23 -21.51 25.18
C ALA A 6 -15.96 -21.15 25.99
N ILE A 7 -15.62 -19.85 26.10
CA ILE A 7 -14.37 -19.39 26.72
C ILE A 7 -14.50 -19.20 28.25
N TRP A 8 -15.72 -19.08 28.78
CA TRP A 8 -15.91 -18.86 30.23
C TRP A 8 -15.92 -20.14 31.08
N THR A 9 -15.99 -21.33 30.49
CA THR A 9 -16.19 -22.59 31.24
C THR A 9 -14.96 -23.48 31.38
N LEU A 10 -13.81 -23.17 30.75
CA LEU A 10 -12.58 -23.96 30.92
C LEU A 10 -11.58 -23.40 31.94
N LEU A 11 -11.71 -22.13 32.37
CA LEU A 11 -10.73 -21.50 33.27
C LEU A 11 -10.87 -21.89 34.76
N LEU A 12 -11.94 -22.61 35.13
CA LEU A 12 -12.19 -23.04 36.53
C LEU A 12 -11.91 -24.53 36.81
N ALA A 13 -11.51 -25.33 35.82
CA ALA A 13 -11.32 -26.78 35.98
C ALA A 13 -9.86 -27.22 36.22
N ALA A 14 -8.89 -26.30 36.22
CA ALA A 14 -7.46 -26.63 36.36
C ALA A 14 -6.85 -26.34 37.75
N CYS A 15 -7.64 -25.91 38.74
CA CYS A 15 -7.18 -25.80 40.13
C CYS A 15 -7.92 -26.80 41.02
N GLY A 16 -7.23 -27.87 41.40
CA GLY A 16 -7.78 -29.00 42.14
C GLY A 16 -8.24 -28.67 43.57
N ASN A 17 -9.25 -29.42 44.02
CA ASN A 17 -9.58 -29.55 45.44
C ASN A 17 -8.46 -30.34 46.14
N GLY A 18 -7.64 -29.63 46.91
CA GLY A 18 -6.54 -30.23 47.65
C GLY A 18 -5.66 -29.25 48.44
N ASN A 19 -6.30 -28.38 49.23
CA ASN A 19 -5.81 -27.88 50.52
C ASN A 19 -4.33 -27.42 50.63
N THR A 20 -4.06 -26.13 50.40
CA THR A 20 -3.26 -25.23 51.28
C THR A 20 -3.31 -23.82 50.72
N ALA A 21 -3.73 -22.86 51.54
CA ALA A 21 -3.71 -21.44 51.20
C ALA A 21 -2.27 -20.93 51.10
N GLN A 22 -1.87 -20.46 49.91
CA GLN A 22 -0.85 -19.44 49.73
C GLN A 22 -1.41 -18.37 48.82
N THR A 23 -1.33 -17.13 49.29
CA THR A 23 -1.74 -15.89 48.63
C THR A 23 -1.10 -15.79 47.24
N ALA A 24 -1.91 -15.84 46.18
CA ALA A 24 -1.49 -15.51 44.83
C ALA A 24 -1.92 -14.07 44.52
N ASP A 25 -0.95 -13.25 44.13
CA ASP A 25 -1.14 -11.88 43.68
C ASP A 25 -2.12 -11.84 42.49
N ASN A 26 -3.12 -10.97 42.58
CA ASN A 26 -3.98 -10.60 41.46
C ASN A 26 -3.17 -9.75 40.48
N VAL A 27 -2.42 -10.38 39.58
CA VAL A 27 -1.91 -9.72 38.37
C VAL A 27 -3.04 -9.70 37.36
N GLU A 28 -3.58 -8.52 37.04
CA GLU A 28 -4.52 -8.35 35.92
C GLU A 28 -3.83 -8.80 34.63
N ARG A 29 -4.31 -9.92 34.06
CA ARG A 29 -3.77 -10.47 32.81
C ARG A 29 -4.42 -9.74 31.63
N VAL A 30 -3.71 -8.78 31.05
CA VAL A 30 -4.19 -7.99 29.91
C VAL A 30 -4.05 -8.79 28.62
N GLN A 31 -5.16 -8.98 27.90
CA GLN A 31 -5.15 -9.50 26.53
C GLN A 31 -4.58 -8.42 25.60
N GLN A 32 -3.59 -8.79 24.79
CA GLN A 32 -2.88 -7.91 23.86
C GLN A 32 -3.09 -8.38 22.42
N THR A 33 -2.91 -7.47 21.47
CA THR A 33 -2.85 -7.79 20.04
C THR A 33 -1.43 -7.59 19.56
N GLY A 34 -0.95 -8.46 18.69
CA GLY A 34 0.39 -8.33 18.13
C GLY A 34 0.56 -9.09 16.83
N ARG A 35 1.71 -8.92 16.21
CA ARG A 35 2.12 -9.64 15.00
C ARG A 35 3.32 -10.52 15.31
N ILE A 36 3.25 -11.78 14.89
CA ILE A 36 4.38 -12.68 15.00
C ILE A 36 5.48 -12.20 14.04
N LEU A 37 6.69 -11.94 14.53
CA LEU A 37 7.84 -11.59 13.70
C LEU A 37 8.71 -12.80 13.38
N HIS A 38 8.81 -13.75 14.32
CA HIS A 38 9.64 -14.93 14.17
C HIS A 38 9.11 -16.09 15.02
N ILE A 39 9.22 -17.32 14.53
CA ILE A 39 8.90 -18.54 15.30
C ILE A 39 10.12 -19.46 15.28
N ASP A 40 10.70 -19.71 16.45
CA ASP A 40 11.72 -20.73 16.64
C ASP A 40 11.08 -21.96 17.31
N ILE A 41 10.69 -22.93 16.48
CA ILE A 41 10.02 -24.16 16.92
C ILE A 41 10.96 -25.01 17.80
N ASP A 42 12.25 -25.04 17.47
CA ASP A 42 13.24 -25.87 18.17
C ASP A 42 13.59 -25.28 19.55
N ALA A 43 13.65 -23.94 19.65
CA ALA A 43 13.84 -23.24 20.93
C ALA A 43 12.53 -23.04 21.71
N GLY A 44 11.36 -23.29 21.11
CA GLY A 44 10.06 -23.03 21.71
C GLY A 44 9.84 -21.53 21.97
N GLN A 45 10.25 -20.67 21.05
CA GLN A 45 10.17 -19.21 21.19
C GLN A 45 9.33 -18.59 20.08
N ILE A 46 8.62 -17.52 20.41
CA ILE A 46 7.92 -16.66 19.44
C ILE A 46 8.33 -15.22 19.70
N THR A 47 8.76 -14.51 18.67
CA THR A 47 8.95 -13.06 18.73
C THR A 47 7.65 -12.39 18.30
N ILE A 48 7.04 -11.57 19.15
CA ILE A 48 5.79 -10.84 18.85
C ILE A 48 6.04 -9.34 18.98
N GLU A 49 5.68 -8.60 17.93
CA GLU A 49 5.55 -7.14 17.95
C GLU A 49 4.16 -6.79 18.50
N THR A 50 4.10 -6.12 19.66
CA THR A 50 2.81 -5.72 20.26
C THR A 50 2.23 -4.53 19.50
N MET A 51 1.00 -4.65 19.04
CA MET A 51 0.27 -3.58 18.34
C MET A 51 -0.49 -2.77 19.38
N THR A 52 0.03 -1.60 19.76
CA THR A 52 -0.68 -0.69 20.66
C THR A 52 -1.74 0.09 19.89
N ALA A 53 -2.98 0.11 20.40
CA ALA A 53 -3.95 1.12 20.01
C ALA A 53 -3.37 2.51 20.32
N SER A 54 -3.23 3.37 19.31
CA SER A 54 -2.67 4.70 19.49
C SER A 54 -3.56 5.51 20.45
N THR A 55 -3.03 5.79 21.64
CA THR A 55 -3.58 6.82 22.52
C THR A 55 -2.76 8.09 22.32
N ALA A 56 -3.46 9.20 22.16
CA ALA A 56 -2.93 10.51 21.86
C ALA A 56 -1.92 11.02 22.91
N GLY A 57 -0.76 11.48 22.43
CA GLY A 57 0.08 12.56 22.99
C GLY A 57 0.67 12.42 24.40
N THR A 58 2.00 12.46 24.50
CA THR A 58 2.73 13.45 25.33
C THR A 58 4.23 13.42 25.01
N GLU A 59 4.81 14.62 24.84
CA GLU A 59 6.21 14.88 24.52
C GLU A 59 7.17 14.39 25.62
N GLY A 60 8.30 13.82 25.22
CA GLY A 60 9.44 13.51 26.10
C GLY A 60 10.75 13.66 25.34
N GLN A 61 11.59 14.62 25.75
CA GLN A 61 12.87 15.00 25.15
C GLN A 61 13.87 13.83 24.97
N PRO A 62 14.76 13.90 23.95
CA PRO A 62 15.84 12.93 23.78
C PRO A 62 17.01 13.21 24.74
N PRO A 63 17.70 12.16 25.26
CA PRO A 63 18.91 12.33 26.06
C PRO A 63 20.17 12.55 25.20
N GLU A 64 21.11 13.34 25.73
CA GLU A 64 22.40 13.72 25.14
C GLU A 64 23.41 12.56 25.03
N LYS A 65 24.31 12.67 24.04
CA LYS A 65 25.43 11.75 23.72
C LYS A 65 26.71 12.10 24.51
N PRO A 66 27.56 11.13 24.89
CA PRO A 66 28.97 11.37 25.22
C PRO A 66 29.93 11.07 24.06
N GLU A 67 31.01 11.87 23.96
CA GLU A 67 32.11 11.76 23.00
C GLU A 67 33.25 10.81 23.46
N GLY A 68 33.86 10.13 22.48
CA GLY A 68 35.33 9.95 22.33
C GLY A 68 36.04 8.75 23.00
N SER A 69 36.60 7.83 22.20
CA SER A 69 38.06 7.52 22.16
C SER A 69 38.41 6.40 21.17
N THR A 70 39.57 6.59 20.51
CA THR A 70 40.29 5.79 19.50
C THR A 70 40.99 4.53 20.04
N GLU A 71 41.07 3.45 19.24
CA GLU A 71 42.32 2.87 18.68
C GLU A 71 42.09 1.50 17.98
N MET A 72 42.92 1.25 16.95
CA MET A 72 42.91 0.10 16.03
C MET A 72 43.59 -1.15 16.62
N GLN A 73 43.08 -2.36 16.32
CA GLN A 73 43.87 -3.59 16.15
C GLN A 73 43.23 -4.52 15.08
N GLN A 74 44.10 -5.13 14.25
CA GLN A 74 43.82 -5.98 13.08
C GLN A 74 43.29 -7.40 13.42
N PRO A 75 42.76 -8.16 12.42
CA PRO A 75 41.70 -9.16 12.59
C PRO A 75 42.18 -10.60 12.78
N PRO A 76 41.28 -11.52 13.20
CA PRO A 76 41.36 -12.93 12.84
C PRO A 76 40.21 -13.39 11.91
N GLU A 77 40.49 -14.49 11.22
CA GLU A 77 39.78 -15.09 10.08
C GLU A 77 38.37 -15.65 10.39
N ALA A 78 37.60 -15.83 9.31
CA ALA A 78 36.20 -16.26 9.26
C ALA A 78 35.94 -17.71 9.73
N PRO A 79 34.72 -17.96 10.25
CA PRO A 79 33.97 -19.14 9.84
C PRO A 79 32.53 -18.85 9.38
N GLU A 80 32.01 -19.86 8.68
CA GLU A 80 30.84 -19.99 7.81
C GLU A 80 29.43 -19.67 8.38
N ASN A 81 28.53 -19.48 7.40
CA ASN A 81 27.07 -19.61 7.39
C ASN A 81 26.22 -18.44 7.90
N GLY A 82 25.68 -17.72 6.91
CA GLY A 82 24.31 -17.23 6.78
C GLY A 82 23.56 -16.85 8.05
N LYS A 83 23.55 -15.56 8.37
CA LYS A 83 22.48 -14.94 9.14
C LYS A 83 21.90 -13.75 8.39
N ALA A 84 20.58 -13.76 8.30
CA ALA A 84 19.74 -12.70 7.76
C ALA A 84 19.90 -11.38 8.55
N PRO A 85 19.59 -10.21 7.95
CA PRO A 85 19.71 -8.92 8.61
C PRO A 85 18.68 -8.72 9.73
N ASN A 86 19.06 -7.86 10.69
CA ASN A 86 18.41 -7.57 11.98
C ASN A 86 16.89 -7.32 11.92
N ALA A 87 16.19 -7.97 12.87
CA ALA A 87 14.78 -7.81 13.17
C ALA A 87 14.44 -6.44 13.79
N GLY A 88 13.28 -5.89 13.42
CA GLY A 88 12.58 -4.85 14.16
C GLY A 88 12.20 -5.32 15.58
N ASN A 89 11.89 -4.37 16.45
CA ASN A 89 11.92 -4.48 17.91
C ASN A 89 10.75 -5.31 18.51
N GLY A 90 10.67 -6.62 18.23
CA GLY A 90 9.70 -7.54 18.83
C GLY A 90 10.14 -8.09 20.19
N THR A 91 9.18 -8.47 21.04
CA THR A 91 9.45 -9.12 22.33
C THR A 91 9.47 -10.64 22.15
N VAL A 92 10.49 -11.31 22.68
CA VAL A 92 10.62 -12.77 22.61
C VAL A 92 9.86 -13.39 23.78
N TYR A 93 8.90 -14.27 23.47
CA TYR A 93 8.16 -15.03 24.45
C TYR A 93 8.51 -16.52 24.36
N THR A 94 8.62 -17.15 25.52
CA THR A 94 8.80 -18.60 25.67
C THR A 94 7.45 -19.30 25.64
N VAL A 95 7.33 -20.30 24.76
CA VAL A 95 6.18 -21.18 24.65
C VAL A 95 6.42 -22.42 25.50
N THR A 96 5.45 -22.77 26.34
CA THR A 96 5.52 -23.93 27.23
C THR A 96 4.42 -24.94 26.90
N SER A 97 4.47 -26.13 27.50
CA SER A 97 3.39 -27.11 27.38
C SER A 97 2.05 -26.66 27.97
N GLN A 98 2.03 -25.53 28.72
CA GLN A 98 0.83 -24.92 29.27
C GLN A 98 0.30 -23.75 28.43
N THR A 99 1.03 -23.33 27.38
CA THR A 99 0.61 -22.24 26.50
C THR A 99 -0.59 -22.70 25.66
N GLY A 100 -1.72 -21.99 25.79
CA GLY A 100 -2.91 -22.24 24.97
C GLY A 100 -2.73 -21.64 23.58
N ILE A 101 -2.55 -22.48 22.56
CA ILE A 101 -2.41 -22.04 21.16
C ILE A 101 -3.71 -22.35 20.43
N LEU A 102 -4.33 -21.33 19.84
CA LEU A 102 -5.55 -21.47 19.03
C LEU A 102 -5.28 -21.04 17.58
N ASP A 103 -5.80 -21.80 16.62
CA ASP A 103 -5.84 -21.40 15.21
C ASP A 103 -6.92 -20.33 14.95
N ALA A 104 -7.05 -19.90 13.70
CA ALA A 104 -8.02 -18.87 13.29
C ALA A 104 -9.48 -19.31 13.50
N ASP A 105 -9.72 -20.62 13.54
CA ASP A 105 -11.05 -21.22 13.79
C ASP A 105 -11.33 -21.39 15.30
N GLY A 106 -10.39 -21.03 16.17
CA GLY A 106 -10.49 -21.16 17.62
C GLY A 106 -10.25 -22.58 18.14
N ASN A 107 -9.71 -23.48 17.32
CA ASN A 107 -9.36 -24.83 17.73
C ASN A 107 -7.95 -24.88 18.35
N SER A 108 -7.73 -25.82 19.28
CA SER A 108 -6.39 -26.04 19.84
C SER A 108 -5.41 -26.46 18.74
N ALA A 109 -4.31 -25.73 18.63
CA ALA A 109 -3.29 -25.93 17.62
C ALA A 109 -1.90 -26.17 18.25
N ALA A 110 -0.96 -26.65 17.45
CA ALA A 110 0.44 -26.75 17.84
C ALA A 110 1.20 -25.45 17.52
N LEU A 111 2.36 -25.23 18.14
CA LEU A 111 3.22 -24.09 17.80
C LEU A 111 3.57 -24.04 16.30
N SER A 112 3.77 -25.20 15.69
CA SER A 112 4.02 -25.33 14.25
C SER A 112 2.85 -24.92 13.35
N ALA A 113 1.66 -24.68 13.91
CA ALA A 113 0.50 -24.18 13.18
C ALA A 113 0.47 -22.64 13.13
N LEU A 114 1.22 -21.97 14.00
CA LEU A 114 1.41 -20.52 13.92
C LEU A 114 2.33 -20.19 12.75
N LYS A 115 2.16 -18.99 12.19
CA LYS A 115 3.00 -18.49 11.10
C LYS A 115 3.56 -17.12 11.43
N GLU A 116 4.75 -16.85 10.91
CA GLU A 116 5.31 -15.51 10.94
C GLU A 116 4.37 -14.56 10.17
N PHE A 117 4.30 -13.33 10.66
CA PHE A 117 3.43 -12.25 10.21
C PHE A 117 1.93 -12.43 10.46
N SER A 118 1.47 -13.57 11.01
CA SER A 118 0.10 -13.69 11.50
C SER A 118 -0.19 -12.65 12.57
N VAL A 119 -1.36 -12.01 12.47
CA VAL A 119 -1.90 -11.17 13.55
C VAL A 119 -2.53 -12.10 14.57
N VAL A 120 -2.14 -11.92 15.83
CA VAL A 120 -2.58 -12.74 16.96
C VAL A 120 -3.11 -11.88 18.08
N THR A 121 -4.04 -12.42 18.85
CA THR A 121 -4.26 -11.97 20.22
C THR A 121 -3.52 -12.89 21.18
N PHE A 122 -2.90 -12.33 22.21
CA PHE A 122 -2.09 -13.11 23.14
C PHE A 122 -2.14 -12.57 24.56
N THR A 123 -1.77 -13.42 25.51
CA THR A 123 -1.53 -13.03 26.91
C THR A 123 -0.18 -13.60 27.32
N ALA A 124 0.59 -12.81 28.08
CA ALA A 124 1.90 -13.20 28.57
C ALA A 124 2.05 -12.83 30.05
N ASP A 125 2.95 -13.55 30.74
CA ASP A 125 3.42 -13.25 32.09
C ASP A 125 4.94 -13.13 32.04
N GLY A 126 5.44 -11.90 32.08
CA GLY A 126 6.82 -11.58 31.70
C GLY A 126 7.14 -12.11 30.30
N ASP A 127 8.22 -12.88 30.19
CA ASP A 127 8.67 -13.47 28.92
C ASP A 127 8.03 -14.83 28.63
N THR A 128 6.96 -15.23 29.35
CA THR A 128 6.26 -16.52 29.15
C THR A 128 4.91 -16.29 28.48
N LEU A 129 4.67 -16.96 27.35
CA LEU A 129 3.39 -16.89 26.64
C LEU A 129 2.36 -17.79 27.33
N LEU A 130 1.24 -17.22 27.79
CA LEU A 130 0.17 -17.97 28.45
C LEU A 130 -0.86 -18.48 27.44
N ALA A 131 -1.23 -17.65 26.46
CA ALA A 131 -2.08 -18.04 25.36
C ALA A 131 -1.82 -17.16 24.13
N VAL A 132 -2.03 -17.72 22.94
CA VAL A 132 -1.96 -17.03 21.65
C VAL A 132 -3.01 -17.61 20.71
N ALA A 133 -3.78 -16.75 20.07
CA ALA A 133 -4.83 -17.12 19.13
C ALA A 133 -4.62 -16.36 17.82
N ILE A 134 -4.59 -17.07 16.70
CA ILE A 134 -4.55 -16.44 15.37
C ILE A 134 -5.87 -15.69 15.17
N THR A 135 -5.78 -14.40 14.85
CA THR A 135 -6.94 -13.59 14.47
C THR A 135 -7.04 -13.37 12.97
N VAL A 136 -5.91 -13.47 12.25
CA VAL A 136 -5.84 -13.46 10.78
C VAL A 136 -4.74 -14.43 10.35
N ASP A 137 -5.10 -15.49 9.61
CA ASP A 137 -4.14 -16.45 9.02
C ASP A 137 -3.78 -16.00 7.60
N MET A 138 -2.54 -15.55 7.39
CA MET A 138 -2.03 -15.13 6.09
C MET A 138 -1.63 -16.37 5.27
N GLN A 139 -2.61 -17.21 4.91
CA GLN A 139 -2.40 -18.37 4.03
C GLN A 139 -2.89 -18.07 2.61
N ASN A 140 -1.92 -17.94 1.69
CA ASN A 140 -2.10 -17.74 0.25
C ASN A 140 -2.74 -16.40 -0.16
N GLY A 141 -1.95 -15.32 -0.08
CA GLY A 141 -2.30 -14.00 -0.62
C GLY A 141 -1.15 -13.31 -1.34
N MET A 142 -0.15 -14.07 -1.83
CA MET A 142 0.95 -13.55 -2.67
C MET A 142 0.46 -13.25 -4.10
N ALA A 143 -0.62 -12.50 -4.21
CA ALA A 143 -0.91 -11.67 -5.35
C ALA A 143 -0.71 -10.23 -4.89
N GLY A 144 0.29 -9.55 -5.43
CA GLY A 144 0.14 -8.09 -5.52
C GLY A 144 -1.07 -7.79 -6.42
N PRO A 145 -1.49 -6.53 -6.54
CA PRO A 145 -2.58 -6.14 -7.45
C PRO A 145 -2.43 -6.58 -8.92
N GLY A 146 -1.32 -7.19 -9.33
CA GLY A 146 -1.14 -7.82 -10.65
C GLY A 146 -0.43 -9.18 -10.61
N GLY A 147 -0.47 -9.91 -9.49
CA GLY A 147 0.14 -11.24 -9.39
C GLY A 147 -0.68 -12.32 -10.08
N MET A 148 -0.44 -12.53 -11.37
CA MET A 148 -0.95 -13.71 -12.09
C MET A 148 -0.46 -14.99 -11.39
N GLU A 149 -1.34 -15.69 -10.68
CA GLU A 149 -1.26 -17.14 -10.75
C GLU A 149 -1.36 -17.50 -12.23
N LYS A 150 -0.43 -18.33 -12.72
CA LYS A 150 -0.56 -18.99 -14.01
C LYS A 150 -1.78 -19.92 -13.98
N MET A 151 -2.99 -19.37 -14.04
CA MET A 151 -4.06 -20.00 -14.78
C MET A 151 -3.78 -19.68 -16.24
N SER A 152 -3.14 -20.63 -16.94
CA SER A 152 -3.46 -20.86 -18.34
C SER A 152 -4.94 -21.30 -18.42
N GLY A 153 -5.83 -20.33 -18.22
CA GLY A 153 -7.27 -20.44 -18.31
C GLY A 153 -7.70 -19.22 -19.10
N SER A 154 -8.18 -19.48 -20.32
CA SER A 154 -8.95 -18.56 -21.16
C SER A 154 -9.44 -17.30 -20.43
N GLY A 155 -9.01 -16.12 -20.89
CA GLY A 155 -9.68 -14.85 -20.57
C GLY A 155 -11.18 -15.02 -20.81
N GLY A 156 -11.91 -15.15 -19.73
CA GLY A 156 -13.34 -15.44 -19.74
C GLY A 156 -14.06 -14.20 -20.24
N THR A 157 -14.72 -14.34 -21.38
CA THR A 157 -15.70 -13.39 -21.93
C THR A 157 -16.99 -13.39 -21.09
N ASP A 158 -16.89 -13.26 -19.77
CA ASP A 158 -18.08 -13.18 -18.94
C ASP A 158 -18.66 -11.77 -19.07
N SER A 159 -19.86 -11.71 -19.62
CA SER A 159 -20.63 -10.47 -19.71
C SER A 159 -21.05 -10.02 -18.32
N ALA A 160 -21.16 -8.70 -18.12
CA ALA A 160 -21.64 -8.15 -16.85
C ALA A 160 -22.98 -8.80 -16.43
N PRO A 161 -23.16 -9.17 -15.16
CA PRO A 161 -24.42 -9.70 -14.66
C PRO A 161 -25.57 -8.72 -14.86
N THR A 162 -26.74 -9.24 -15.23
CA THR A 162 -27.98 -8.44 -15.32
C THR A 162 -28.82 -8.50 -14.04
N GLU A 163 -28.50 -9.43 -13.13
CA GLU A 163 -29.17 -9.63 -11.85
C GLU A 163 -28.13 -9.92 -10.76
N TYR A 164 -28.43 -9.48 -9.55
CA TYR A 164 -27.60 -9.68 -8.36
C TYR A 164 -28.48 -10.25 -7.24
N ALA A 165 -27.93 -11.20 -6.48
CA ALA A 165 -28.54 -11.57 -5.21
C ALA A 165 -28.38 -10.40 -4.23
N ALA A 166 -29.47 -10.01 -3.58
CA ALA A 166 -29.46 -8.97 -2.56
C ALA A 166 -30.62 -9.16 -1.58
N GLU A 167 -30.38 -8.91 -0.30
CA GLU A 167 -31.46 -8.92 0.70
C GLU A 167 -32.44 -7.76 0.49
N ASN A 168 -31.92 -6.60 0.09
CA ASN A 168 -32.73 -5.43 -0.25
C ASN A 168 -32.47 -5.02 -1.70
N HIS A 169 -33.40 -5.35 -2.60
CA HIS A 169 -33.35 -4.89 -3.98
C HIS A 169 -34.25 -3.65 -4.16
N TYR A 170 -33.62 -2.48 -4.26
CA TYR A 170 -34.31 -1.21 -4.48
C TYR A 170 -34.41 -0.92 -5.99
N THR A 171 -35.64 -0.95 -6.50
CA THR A 171 -35.99 -0.59 -7.90
C THR A 171 -36.87 0.67 -8.00
N GLU A 172 -37.24 1.23 -6.85
CA GLU A 172 -37.98 2.48 -6.66
C GLU A 172 -37.33 3.29 -5.54
N ASP A 173 -37.62 4.60 -5.48
CA ASP A 173 -37.10 5.50 -4.45
C ASP A 173 -37.43 5.00 -3.04
N ALA A 174 -36.45 5.07 -2.13
CA ALA A 174 -36.62 4.61 -0.76
C ALA A 174 -35.84 5.47 0.23
N SER A 175 -36.28 5.49 1.48
CA SER A 175 -35.54 6.11 2.56
C SER A 175 -35.68 5.35 3.86
N GLU A 176 -34.55 5.08 4.50
CA GLU A 176 -34.47 4.37 5.77
C GLU A 176 -33.53 5.09 6.73
N THR A 177 -33.81 5.00 8.02
CA THR A 177 -33.00 5.67 9.05
C THR A 177 -32.90 4.82 10.31
N SER A 178 -31.69 4.69 10.86
CA SER A 178 -31.41 4.01 12.13
C SER A 178 -31.88 2.56 12.18
N VAL A 179 -31.75 1.85 11.06
CA VAL A 179 -32.06 0.43 10.95
C VAL A 179 -30.80 -0.41 10.86
N THR A 180 -30.93 -1.69 11.21
CA THR A 180 -29.89 -2.70 10.97
C THR A 180 -30.22 -3.45 9.70
N GLN A 181 -29.23 -3.61 8.82
CA GLN A 181 -29.35 -4.40 7.59
C GLN A 181 -28.29 -5.50 7.61
N MET A 182 -28.67 -6.73 7.28
CA MET A 182 -27.79 -7.89 7.35
C MET A 182 -27.89 -8.68 6.05
N SER A 183 -26.81 -9.34 5.64
CA SER A 183 -26.85 -10.40 4.63
C SER A 183 -25.86 -11.50 5.00
N VAL A 184 -26.29 -12.76 4.80
CA VAL A 184 -25.49 -13.96 5.08
C VAL A 184 -25.41 -14.93 3.90
N GLY A 185 -26.10 -14.63 2.79
CA GLY A 185 -26.05 -15.47 1.61
C GLY A 185 -24.68 -15.43 0.92
N THR A 186 -24.36 -16.51 0.22
CA THR A 186 -23.22 -16.57 -0.70
C THR A 186 -23.38 -15.49 -1.77
N ASP A 187 -22.40 -14.61 -1.88
CA ASP A 187 -22.29 -13.59 -2.94
C ASP A 187 -23.50 -12.62 -3.04
N GLU A 188 -24.25 -12.51 -1.95
CA GLU A 188 -25.48 -11.73 -1.84
C GLU A 188 -25.21 -10.33 -1.27
N CYS A 189 -25.63 -9.26 -1.95
CA CYS A 189 -25.48 -7.92 -1.40
C CYS A 189 -26.40 -7.68 -0.18
N ILE A 190 -26.03 -6.76 0.72
CA ILE A 190 -27.03 -6.25 1.69
C ILE A 190 -28.10 -5.47 0.94
N ALA A 191 -27.67 -4.62 0.01
CA ALA A 191 -28.57 -3.90 -0.87
C ALA A 191 -28.02 -3.74 -2.28
N TRP A 192 -28.93 -3.85 -3.24
CA TRP A 192 -28.70 -3.55 -4.64
C TRP A 192 -29.66 -2.43 -5.08
N VAL A 193 -29.11 -1.31 -5.55
CA VAL A 193 -29.87 -0.16 -6.08
C VAL A 193 -29.79 -0.18 -7.61
N SER A 194 -30.94 -0.18 -8.26
CA SER A 194 -31.07 -0.30 -9.72
C SER A 194 -32.32 0.43 -10.26
N ASN A 195 -32.51 0.41 -11.58
CA ASN A 195 -33.68 0.95 -12.28
C ASN A 195 -33.94 2.44 -12.02
N GLY A 196 -32.87 3.22 -11.85
CA GLY A 196 -32.92 4.66 -11.62
C GLY A 196 -33.40 5.07 -10.24
N ALA A 197 -33.53 4.14 -9.29
CA ALA A 197 -34.00 4.43 -7.94
C ALA A 197 -33.05 5.37 -7.19
N ALA A 198 -33.62 6.32 -6.43
CA ALA A 198 -32.91 7.18 -5.49
C ALA A 198 -33.16 6.71 -4.05
N VAL A 199 -32.13 6.11 -3.43
CA VAL A 199 -32.21 5.52 -2.09
C VAL A 199 -31.43 6.38 -1.11
N THR A 200 -32.04 6.71 0.03
CA THR A 200 -31.39 7.48 1.12
C THR A 200 -31.35 6.67 2.41
N LEU A 201 -30.14 6.31 2.84
CA LEU A 201 -29.87 5.50 4.02
C LEU A 201 -29.09 6.35 5.04
N ARG A 202 -29.60 6.49 6.26
CA ARG A 202 -28.94 7.28 7.32
C ARG A 202 -28.85 6.52 8.63
N GLY A 203 -27.74 6.59 9.34
CA GLY A 203 -27.66 5.96 10.66
C GLY A 203 -27.69 4.43 10.61
N ILE A 204 -27.34 3.82 9.48
CA ILE A 204 -27.48 2.38 9.27
C ILE A 204 -26.36 1.65 10.00
N THR A 205 -26.69 0.50 10.58
CA THR A 205 -25.69 -0.51 10.97
C THR A 205 -25.82 -1.69 10.01
N ALA A 206 -24.83 -1.88 9.15
CA ALA A 206 -24.83 -2.89 8.10
C ALA A 206 -23.76 -3.95 8.39
N ASP A 207 -24.12 -5.23 8.33
CA ASP A 207 -23.19 -6.35 8.49
C ASP A 207 -23.47 -7.44 7.45
N ARG A 208 -22.48 -7.63 6.57
CA ARG A 208 -22.43 -8.67 5.56
C ARG A 208 -21.42 -9.71 6.03
N THR A 209 -21.86 -10.95 6.28
CA THR A 209 -20.97 -12.02 6.71
C THR A 209 -21.24 -13.29 5.93
N SER A 210 -20.26 -13.82 5.20
CA SER A 210 -20.40 -15.04 4.42
C SER A 210 -19.08 -15.79 4.32
N VAL A 211 -19.04 -17.00 4.85
CA VAL A 211 -17.90 -17.94 4.72
C VAL A 211 -17.87 -18.66 3.37
N ASP A 212 -19.01 -18.67 2.68
CA ASP A 212 -19.16 -19.39 1.41
C ASP A 212 -18.79 -18.52 0.20
N SER A 213 -18.66 -17.20 0.39
CA SER A 213 -18.20 -16.27 -0.64
C SER A 213 -16.72 -16.45 -0.92
N THR A 214 -16.36 -16.52 -2.19
CA THR A 214 -14.98 -16.77 -2.63
C THR A 214 -14.31 -15.55 -3.27
N GLY A 215 -15.07 -14.48 -3.53
CA GLY A 215 -14.56 -13.24 -4.12
C GLY A 215 -14.10 -13.41 -5.58
N GLY A 216 -12.94 -12.83 -5.89
CA GLY A 216 -12.32 -12.90 -7.22
C GLY A 216 -12.85 -11.87 -8.23
N ASP A 217 -12.66 -12.17 -9.51
CA ASP A 217 -12.93 -11.28 -10.63
C ASP A 217 -14.37 -10.75 -10.65
N ASN A 218 -15.36 -11.60 -10.38
CA ASN A 218 -16.76 -11.15 -10.42
C ASN A 218 -17.11 -10.16 -9.31
N ALA A 219 -16.56 -10.36 -8.11
CA ALA A 219 -16.71 -9.40 -7.02
C ALA A 219 -15.99 -8.09 -7.34
N SER A 220 -14.78 -8.18 -7.92
CA SER A 220 -13.94 -7.03 -8.24
C SER A 220 -14.46 -6.22 -9.42
N PHE A 221 -14.94 -6.87 -10.48
CA PHE A 221 -15.33 -6.22 -11.73
C PHE A 221 -16.80 -5.82 -11.76
N TYR A 222 -17.66 -6.53 -11.04
CA TYR A 222 -19.12 -6.35 -11.11
C TYR A 222 -19.78 -6.08 -9.77
N GLY A 223 -19.03 -6.06 -8.66
CA GLY A 223 -19.56 -5.74 -7.33
C GLY A 223 -20.43 -6.82 -6.71
N ILE A 224 -20.32 -8.06 -7.18
CA ILE A 224 -21.01 -9.21 -6.59
C ILE A 224 -20.61 -9.35 -5.11
N GLY A 225 -21.60 -9.51 -4.24
CA GLY A 225 -21.39 -9.71 -2.80
C GLY A 225 -20.94 -8.48 -2.02
N ALA A 226 -20.92 -7.28 -2.63
CA ALA A 226 -20.68 -6.04 -1.91
C ALA A 226 -21.77 -5.79 -0.85
N ALA A 227 -21.50 -5.05 0.22
CA ALA A 227 -22.55 -4.63 1.14
C ALA A 227 -23.57 -3.76 0.40
N TYR A 228 -23.13 -2.65 -0.20
CA TYR A 228 -23.98 -1.80 -1.03
C TYR A 228 -23.51 -1.79 -2.47
N LEU A 229 -24.36 -2.23 -3.39
CA LEU A 229 -24.12 -2.19 -4.83
C LEU A 229 -25.09 -1.23 -5.51
N VAL A 230 -24.58 -0.34 -6.38
CA VAL A 230 -25.39 0.54 -7.22
C VAL A 230 -25.00 0.31 -8.68
N THR A 231 -25.93 -0.18 -9.51
CA THR A 231 -25.66 -0.45 -10.95
C THR A 231 -26.35 0.53 -11.89
N ASP A 232 -27.49 1.09 -11.47
CA ASP A 232 -28.29 2.06 -12.23
C ASP A 232 -29.23 2.81 -11.27
N GLY A 233 -28.81 3.97 -10.76
CA GLY A 233 -29.55 4.69 -9.73
C GLY A 233 -28.62 5.49 -8.81
N THR A 234 -29.13 5.93 -7.68
CA THR A 234 -28.36 6.73 -6.72
C THR A 234 -28.55 6.22 -5.29
N LEU A 235 -27.44 5.89 -4.62
CA LEU A 235 -27.40 5.66 -3.18
C LEU A 235 -26.89 6.91 -2.46
N ASN A 236 -27.57 7.34 -1.41
CA ASN A 236 -27.11 8.35 -0.47
C ASN A 236 -26.98 7.72 0.91
N LEU A 237 -25.77 7.29 1.29
CA LEU A 237 -25.46 6.66 2.57
C LEU A 237 -24.77 7.69 3.50
N SER A 238 -25.29 7.86 4.71
CA SER A 238 -24.70 8.82 5.66
C SER A 238 -24.79 8.38 7.11
N ASP A 239 -23.90 8.89 7.96
CA ASP A 239 -23.89 8.67 9.42
C ASP A 239 -23.94 7.18 9.81
N SER A 240 -23.33 6.29 9.01
CA SER A 240 -23.57 4.84 9.09
C SER A 240 -22.30 4.05 9.48
N ALA A 241 -22.49 2.76 9.78
CA ALA A 241 -21.42 1.80 10.00
C ALA A 241 -21.66 0.57 9.11
N VAL A 242 -20.69 0.22 8.27
CA VAL A 242 -20.75 -0.91 7.33
C VAL A 242 -19.61 -1.85 7.63
N THR A 243 -19.90 -3.12 7.88
CA THR A 243 -18.90 -4.17 8.07
C THR A 243 -19.13 -5.29 7.07
N THR A 244 -18.05 -5.76 6.45
CA THR A 244 -18.06 -6.96 5.61
C THR A 244 -17.04 -7.99 6.10
N ASP A 245 -17.48 -9.24 6.20
CA ASP A 245 -16.73 -10.43 6.58
C ASP A 245 -17.03 -11.55 5.57
N SER A 246 -16.69 -11.28 4.31
CA SER A 246 -16.92 -12.17 3.17
C SER A 246 -15.89 -11.86 2.08
N ALA A 247 -15.25 -12.87 1.50
CA ALA A 247 -14.26 -12.64 0.44
C ALA A 247 -14.90 -11.92 -0.76
N GLY A 248 -14.23 -10.88 -1.26
CA GLY A 248 -14.73 -9.99 -2.32
C GLY A 248 -15.81 -9.00 -1.88
N GLY A 249 -16.24 -9.04 -0.61
CA GLY A 249 -17.33 -8.19 -0.11
C GLY A 249 -16.89 -6.75 0.08
N ALA A 250 -16.97 -5.94 -0.98
CA ALA A 250 -16.68 -4.52 -0.89
C ALA A 250 -17.68 -3.78 0.01
N GLY A 251 -17.26 -2.68 0.65
CA GLY A 251 -18.14 -1.88 1.50
C GLY A 251 -19.23 -1.16 0.71
N VAL A 252 -18.83 -0.31 -0.23
CA VAL A 252 -19.75 0.37 -1.17
C VAL A 252 -19.17 0.28 -2.58
N PHE A 253 -19.97 -0.19 -3.52
CA PHE A 253 -19.60 -0.43 -4.91
C PHE A 253 -20.54 0.31 -5.86
N ALA A 254 -20.00 1.16 -6.73
CA ALA A 254 -20.72 1.76 -7.84
C ALA A 254 -20.25 1.17 -9.17
N TYR A 255 -21.18 0.66 -9.96
CA TYR A 255 -20.94 0.01 -11.25
C TYR A 255 -21.81 0.63 -12.34
N GLY A 256 -21.34 0.65 -13.59
CA GLY A 256 -22.15 1.04 -14.73
C GLY A 256 -22.70 2.47 -14.60
N GLY A 257 -24.03 2.63 -14.64
CA GLY A 257 -24.70 3.92 -14.47
C GLY A 257 -24.96 4.31 -13.01
N GLY A 258 -24.48 3.51 -12.05
CA GLY A 258 -24.71 3.73 -10.62
C GLY A 258 -23.91 4.90 -10.04
N VAL A 259 -24.56 5.63 -9.14
CA VAL A 259 -23.96 6.74 -8.38
C VAL A 259 -24.06 6.46 -6.88
N ALA A 260 -22.95 6.46 -6.16
CA ALA A 260 -22.93 6.33 -4.71
C ALA A 260 -22.40 7.61 -4.05
N ASN A 261 -23.22 8.24 -3.22
CA ASN A 261 -22.85 9.35 -2.35
C ASN A 261 -22.73 8.82 -0.92
N VAL A 262 -21.53 8.84 -0.34
CA VAL A 262 -21.25 8.29 0.98
C VAL A 262 -20.62 9.38 1.85
N ALA A 263 -21.20 9.63 3.03
CA ALA A 263 -20.70 10.66 3.94
C ALA A 263 -20.66 10.16 5.40
N ASP A 264 -19.68 10.62 6.17
CA ASP A 264 -19.63 10.46 7.63
C ASP A 264 -19.89 9.00 8.08
N THR A 265 -19.32 8.04 7.36
CA THR A 265 -19.61 6.61 7.49
C THR A 265 -18.33 5.84 7.78
N VAL A 266 -18.42 4.87 8.69
CA VAL A 266 -17.35 3.91 8.98
C VAL A 266 -17.56 2.67 8.11
N ILE A 267 -16.50 2.24 7.42
CA ILE A 267 -16.51 1.05 6.56
C ILE A 267 -15.36 0.14 6.98
N ILE A 268 -15.64 -1.11 7.30
CA ILE A 268 -14.65 -2.12 7.66
C ILE A 268 -14.84 -3.34 6.76
N THR A 269 -13.79 -3.76 6.05
CA THR A 269 -13.80 -4.99 5.26
C THR A 269 -12.69 -5.94 5.73
N LYS A 270 -13.04 -7.19 5.99
CA LYS A 270 -12.13 -8.11 6.69
C LYS A 270 -11.39 -9.10 5.79
N GLN A 271 -12.05 -9.57 4.74
CA GLN A 271 -11.58 -10.70 3.93
C GLN A 271 -10.85 -10.25 2.67
N ASP A 272 -10.15 -11.17 2.02
CA ASP A 272 -9.40 -10.90 0.79
C ASP A 272 -10.27 -10.32 -0.33
N THR A 273 -9.64 -9.55 -1.21
CA THR A 273 -10.25 -8.89 -2.38
C THR A 273 -11.41 -7.94 -2.05
N SER A 274 -11.56 -7.54 -0.78
CA SER A 274 -12.71 -6.77 -0.28
C SER A 274 -12.35 -5.28 -0.17
N GLY A 275 -12.51 -4.53 -1.26
CA GLY A 275 -12.23 -3.08 -1.27
C GLY A 275 -13.15 -2.28 -0.35
N GLY A 276 -12.66 -1.14 0.18
CA GLY A 276 -13.46 -0.28 1.06
C GLY A 276 -14.58 0.44 0.29
N ILE A 277 -14.21 1.46 -0.48
CA ILE A 277 -15.07 2.10 -1.48
C ILE A 277 -14.56 1.76 -2.89
N HIS A 278 -15.48 1.42 -3.78
CA HIS A 278 -15.15 0.77 -5.05
C HIS A 278 -15.94 1.35 -6.23
N VAL A 279 -15.27 1.65 -7.34
CA VAL A 279 -15.89 1.90 -8.65
C VAL A 279 -15.38 0.95 -9.74
N ALA A 280 -16.27 0.50 -10.63
CA ALA A 280 -15.88 -0.23 -11.85
C ALA A 280 -16.93 0.00 -12.96
N GLY A 281 -16.63 -0.43 -14.19
CA GLY A 281 -17.58 -0.37 -15.31
C GLY A 281 -18.14 1.02 -15.64
N GLY A 282 -17.47 2.11 -15.26
CA GLY A 282 -17.94 3.48 -15.46
C GLY A 282 -18.74 4.08 -14.29
N GLY A 283 -18.87 3.37 -13.17
CA GLY A 283 -19.58 3.84 -11.98
C GLY A 283 -19.00 5.13 -11.39
N THR A 284 -19.83 5.85 -10.62
CA THR A 284 -19.45 7.12 -9.99
C THR A 284 -19.61 7.05 -8.48
N LEU A 285 -18.60 7.47 -7.72
CA LEU A 285 -18.64 7.51 -6.27
C LEU A 285 -18.13 8.84 -5.70
N HIS A 286 -18.91 9.42 -4.79
CA HIS A 286 -18.56 10.61 -4.02
C HIS A 286 -18.47 10.25 -2.54
N ALA A 287 -17.29 10.41 -1.95
CA ALA A 287 -17.03 10.13 -0.55
C ALA A 287 -16.67 11.40 0.22
N LYS A 288 -17.24 11.57 1.40
CA LYS A 288 -16.94 12.70 2.30
C LYS A 288 -16.72 12.24 3.73
N ASN A 289 -15.55 12.52 4.28
CA ASN A 289 -15.22 12.28 5.69
C ASN A 289 -15.52 10.83 6.14
N LEU A 290 -15.05 9.85 5.37
CA LEU A 290 -15.22 8.44 5.74
C LEU A 290 -14.09 7.98 6.67
N THR A 291 -14.35 6.93 7.43
CA THR A 291 -13.31 6.13 8.08
C THR A 291 -13.36 4.73 7.49
N VAL A 292 -12.38 4.38 6.68
CA VAL A 292 -12.34 3.11 5.94
C VAL A 292 -11.14 2.30 6.39
N GLU A 293 -11.38 1.05 6.79
CA GLU A 293 -10.33 0.09 7.12
C GLU A 293 -10.54 -1.22 6.38
N THR A 294 -9.48 -1.70 5.73
CA THR A 294 -9.49 -2.99 5.02
C THR A 294 -8.37 -3.87 5.54
N TYR A 295 -8.62 -5.18 5.63
CA TYR A 295 -7.69 -6.14 6.27
C TYR A 295 -7.19 -7.25 5.35
N GLY A 296 -8.00 -7.69 4.40
CA GLY A 296 -7.62 -8.76 3.47
C GLY A 296 -6.55 -8.36 2.46
N SER A 297 -5.91 -9.35 1.85
CA SER A 297 -5.01 -9.16 0.71
C SER A 297 -5.76 -8.57 -0.48
N SER A 298 -5.06 -7.82 -1.35
CA SER A 298 -5.64 -7.16 -2.53
C SER A 298 -6.90 -6.35 -2.23
N SER A 299 -6.93 -5.68 -1.07
CA SER A 299 -8.10 -4.97 -0.55
C SER A 299 -7.76 -3.51 -0.30
N ALA A 300 -7.61 -2.71 -1.35
CA ALA A 300 -7.39 -1.28 -1.20
C ALA A 300 -8.57 -0.57 -0.51
N ALA A 301 -8.28 0.42 0.33
CA ALA A 301 -9.32 1.21 1.00
C ALA A 301 -10.11 2.07 0.01
N ILE A 302 -9.40 2.66 -0.95
CA ILE A 302 -9.96 3.31 -2.14
C ILE A 302 -9.57 2.44 -3.34
N ARG A 303 -10.58 1.86 -4.01
CA ARG A 303 -10.34 0.91 -5.09
C ARG A 303 -11.12 1.27 -6.34
N SER A 304 -10.54 0.97 -7.49
CA SER A 304 -11.31 0.78 -8.71
C SER A 304 -10.86 -0.48 -9.45
N ASP A 305 -11.66 -0.94 -10.41
CA ASP A 305 -11.29 -2.10 -11.22
C ASP A 305 -11.76 -1.97 -12.68
N ARG A 306 -11.82 -3.09 -13.41
CA ARG A 306 -12.11 -3.17 -14.85
C ARG A 306 -13.24 -2.26 -15.33
N GLY A 307 -12.99 -1.58 -16.44
CA GLY A 307 -13.98 -0.69 -17.07
C GLY A 307 -14.00 0.74 -16.53
N SER A 308 -13.02 1.11 -15.69
CA SER A 308 -12.83 2.47 -15.19
C SER A 308 -14.02 2.98 -14.36
N GLY A 309 -14.08 4.28 -14.12
CA GLY A 309 -15.06 4.95 -13.28
C GLY A 309 -14.57 6.32 -12.86
N THR A 310 -15.33 6.98 -11.99
CA THR A 310 -14.90 8.24 -11.38
C THR A 310 -15.12 8.22 -9.88
N MET A 311 -14.13 8.72 -9.13
CA MET A 311 -14.26 8.88 -7.69
C MET A 311 -13.78 10.25 -7.23
N THR A 312 -14.57 10.90 -6.38
CA THR A 312 -14.17 12.12 -5.66
C THR A 312 -14.25 11.86 -4.16
N VAL A 313 -13.13 12.05 -3.46
CA VAL A 313 -12.99 11.82 -2.03
C VAL A 313 -12.54 13.10 -1.35
N ASP A 314 -13.28 13.57 -0.33
CA ASP A 314 -12.94 14.78 0.44
C ASP A 314 -12.95 14.50 1.94
N GLY A 315 -11.79 14.60 2.58
CA GLY A 315 -11.60 14.30 3.99
C GLY A 315 -11.59 12.81 4.32
N GLY A 316 -11.43 12.49 5.60
CA GLY A 316 -11.49 11.12 6.12
C GLY A 316 -10.14 10.41 6.21
N THR A 317 -10.20 9.16 6.67
CA THR A 317 -9.05 8.28 6.86
C THR A 317 -9.30 6.96 6.14
N TYR A 318 -8.36 6.55 5.30
CA TYR A 318 -8.43 5.36 4.48
C TYR A 318 -7.20 4.49 4.74
N THR A 319 -7.41 3.38 5.43
CA THR A 319 -6.35 2.50 5.90
C THR A 319 -6.49 1.13 5.26
N SER A 320 -5.42 0.66 4.62
CA SER A 320 -5.29 -0.71 4.15
C SER A 320 -4.20 -1.45 4.94
N ASN A 321 -4.53 -2.64 5.43
CA ASN A 321 -3.64 -3.45 6.27
C ASN A 321 -3.11 -4.70 5.57
N GLY A 322 -3.81 -5.19 4.55
CA GLY A 322 -3.43 -6.40 3.82
C GLY A 322 -2.19 -6.22 2.95
N THR A 323 -1.57 -7.34 2.60
CA THR A 323 -0.50 -7.36 1.59
C THR A 323 -1.06 -7.05 0.21
N GLY A 324 -0.26 -6.38 -0.64
CA GLY A 324 -0.70 -6.00 -1.98
C GLY A 324 -1.95 -5.12 -1.97
N SER A 325 -2.15 -4.36 -0.89
CA SER A 325 -3.33 -3.52 -0.68
C SER A 325 -2.87 -2.08 -0.52
N PRO A 326 -2.68 -1.34 -1.62
CA PRO A 326 -2.37 0.08 -1.50
C PRO A 326 -3.53 0.83 -0.86
N ALA A 327 -3.26 2.02 -0.31
CA ALA A 327 -4.33 2.88 0.19
C ALA A 327 -5.26 3.29 -0.97
N VAL A 328 -4.67 3.52 -2.16
CA VAL A 328 -5.38 3.77 -3.41
C VAL A 328 -4.89 2.83 -4.51
N TYR A 329 -5.79 2.00 -5.04
CA TYR A 329 -5.60 1.24 -6.26
C TYR A 329 -6.47 1.85 -7.37
N SER A 330 -5.84 2.32 -8.45
CA SER A 330 -6.50 3.09 -9.51
C SER A 330 -6.35 2.46 -10.90
N THR A 331 -7.51 2.07 -11.43
CA THR A 331 -7.85 1.78 -12.82
C THR A 331 -8.93 2.76 -13.33
N ALA A 332 -9.11 3.90 -12.64
CA ALA A 332 -10.15 4.89 -12.85
C ALA A 332 -9.64 6.33 -12.68
N ASP A 333 -10.50 7.32 -12.91
CA ASP A 333 -10.15 8.72 -12.61
C ASP A 333 -10.55 9.06 -11.17
N ILE A 334 -9.55 9.22 -10.30
CA ILE A 334 -9.74 9.39 -8.86
C ILE A 334 -9.15 10.74 -8.42
N THR A 335 -9.94 11.52 -7.69
CA THR A 335 -9.48 12.73 -7.00
C THR A 335 -9.71 12.60 -5.51
N VAL A 336 -8.66 12.77 -4.71
CA VAL A 336 -8.71 12.74 -3.25
C VAL A 336 -8.19 14.07 -2.71
N SER A 337 -8.90 14.65 -1.76
CA SER A 337 -8.52 15.89 -1.09
C SER A 337 -8.63 15.78 0.43
N ASN A 338 -7.73 16.44 1.15
CA ASN A 338 -7.79 16.64 2.61
C ASN A 338 -7.87 15.34 3.43
N ALA A 339 -7.35 14.22 2.91
CA ALA A 339 -7.51 12.90 3.51
C ALA A 339 -6.20 12.33 4.06
N VAL A 340 -6.31 11.40 5.00
CA VAL A 340 -5.20 10.58 5.50
C VAL A 340 -5.26 9.22 4.82
N LEU A 341 -4.22 8.84 4.09
CA LEU A 341 -4.10 7.60 3.32
C LEU A 341 -2.98 6.74 3.90
N LEU A 342 -3.31 5.57 4.43
CA LEU A 342 -2.37 4.69 5.15
C LEU A 342 -2.35 3.31 4.50
N ALA A 343 -1.19 2.89 4.00
CA ALA A 343 -0.93 1.53 3.56
C ALA A 343 0.09 0.87 4.51
N ASN A 344 -0.39 0.03 5.43
CA ASN A 344 0.43 -0.59 6.47
C ASN A 344 1.22 -1.81 5.99
N GLY A 345 0.85 -2.39 4.85
CA GLY A 345 1.46 -3.60 4.29
C GLY A 345 1.72 -3.55 2.78
N SER A 346 1.78 -2.33 2.20
CA SER A 346 1.93 -2.14 0.75
C SER A 346 2.53 -0.77 0.41
N GLU A 347 2.78 -0.56 -0.88
CA GLU A 347 2.88 0.77 -1.49
C GLU A 347 1.63 1.62 -1.19
N ALA A 348 1.74 2.94 -1.20
CA ALA A 348 0.58 3.81 -0.93
C ALA A 348 -0.37 3.88 -2.12
N VAL A 349 0.20 3.97 -3.33
CA VAL A 349 -0.55 4.22 -4.56
C VAL A 349 -0.08 3.28 -5.65
N CYS A 350 -1.05 2.74 -6.37
CA CYS A 350 -0.86 1.92 -7.54
C CYS A 350 -1.82 2.41 -8.63
N THR A 351 -1.29 2.88 -9.77
CA THR A 351 -2.09 3.37 -10.90
C THR A 351 -1.75 2.60 -12.17
N GLU A 352 -2.78 2.07 -12.83
CA GLU A 352 -2.64 1.22 -13.99
C GLU A 352 -3.14 1.84 -15.28
N GLY A 353 -2.40 1.66 -16.37
CA GLY A 353 -2.80 2.03 -17.73
C GLY A 353 -3.13 3.51 -17.88
N LYS A 354 -4.19 3.84 -18.63
CA LYS A 354 -4.57 5.22 -19.01
C LYS A 354 -5.14 6.11 -17.90
N ASN A 355 -5.15 5.64 -16.66
CA ASN A 355 -5.96 6.21 -15.59
C ASN A 355 -5.21 7.29 -14.80
N SER A 356 -5.97 8.10 -14.06
CA SER A 356 -5.43 9.26 -13.34
C SER A 356 -5.75 9.25 -11.86
N LEU A 357 -4.77 9.67 -11.04
CA LEU A 357 -4.96 9.93 -9.63
C LEU A 357 -4.45 11.32 -9.28
N LYS A 358 -5.32 12.11 -8.64
CA LYS A 358 -4.96 13.43 -8.08
C LYS A 358 -5.15 13.47 -6.57
N LEU A 359 -4.09 13.81 -5.86
CA LEU A 359 -4.06 14.02 -4.41
C LEU A 359 -3.83 15.51 -4.10
N SER A 360 -4.70 16.10 -3.27
CA SER A 360 -4.59 17.50 -2.86
C SER A 360 -4.67 17.65 -1.34
N ASN A 361 -3.60 18.13 -0.72
CA ASN A 361 -3.49 18.24 0.75
C ASN A 361 -3.76 16.91 1.48
N CYS A 362 -3.25 15.80 0.95
CA CYS A 362 -3.37 14.49 1.59
C CYS A 362 -2.10 14.12 2.35
N ASP A 363 -2.25 13.46 3.48
CA ASP A 363 -1.14 12.83 4.20
C ASP A 363 -1.11 11.34 3.86
N VAL A 364 -0.05 10.92 3.18
CA VAL A 364 0.09 9.60 2.58
C VAL A 364 1.22 8.85 3.26
N THR A 365 0.98 7.62 3.71
CA THR A 365 2.01 6.75 4.31
C THR A 365 2.02 5.38 3.65
N SER A 366 3.21 4.89 3.29
CA SER A 366 3.42 3.53 2.77
C SER A 366 4.43 2.74 3.59
N SER A 367 4.15 1.46 3.81
CA SER A 367 5.01 0.51 4.51
C SER A 367 5.15 -0.79 3.72
N MET A 368 5.76 -0.70 2.54
CA MET A 368 5.87 -1.83 1.62
C MET A 368 6.84 -2.91 2.16
N PRO A 369 6.39 -4.17 2.34
CA PRO A 369 7.24 -5.26 2.79
C PRO A 369 8.15 -5.78 1.66
N ASP A 370 9.12 -6.63 2.02
CA ASP A 370 9.88 -7.42 1.04
C ASP A 370 8.96 -8.38 0.29
N ASN A 371 9.20 -8.53 -1.01
CA ASN A 371 8.49 -9.48 -1.85
C ASN A 371 9.41 -9.95 -2.98
N ASP A 372 9.62 -11.26 -3.09
CA ASP A 372 10.55 -11.86 -4.06
C ASP A 372 10.17 -11.61 -5.53
N GLN A 373 8.90 -11.29 -5.80
CA GLN A 373 8.41 -10.91 -7.12
C GLN A 373 8.74 -9.45 -7.48
N ASN A 374 9.08 -8.61 -6.49
CA ASN A 374 9.46 -7.24 -6.72
C ASN A 374 10.98 -7.13 -6.88
N ASP A 375 11.41 -6.33 -7.86
CA ASP A 375 12.83 -6.01 -8.04
C ASP A 375 13.31 -4.93 -7.07
N CYS A 376 12.37 -4.14 -6.54
CA CYS A 376 12.62 -3.04 -5.61
C CYS A 376 11.35 -2.74 -4.79
N LYS A 377 11.45 -1.85 -3.80
CA LYS A 377 10.31 -1.30 -3.07
C LYS A 377 10.02 0.12 -3.53
N TRP A 378 8.76 0.51 -3.52
CA TRP A 378 8.31 1.85 -3.91
C TRP A 378 7.14 2.31 -3.04
N SER A 379 6.85 3.61 -3.09
CA SER A 379 5.70 4.21 -2.41
C SER A 379 4.54 4.45 -3.39
N VAL A 380 4.87 4.84 -4.62
CA VAL A 380 3.92 5.14 -5.70
C VAL A 380 4.40 4.46 -6.97
N ILE A 381 3.52 3.72 -7.65
CA ILE A 381 3.80 3.09 -8.95
C ILE A 381 2.78 3.46 -10.03
N LEU A 382 3.28 3.79 -11.22
CA LEU A 382 2.51 3.85 -12.46
C LEU A 382 3.02 2.75 -13.40
N TYR A 383 2.15 1.85 -13.81
CA TYR A 383 2.54 0.74 -14.68
C TYR A 383 1.38 0.28 -15.56
N GLN A 384 1.66 -0.62 -16.50
CA GLN A 384 0.63 -1.37 -17.21
C GLN A 384 0.79 -2.85 -16.86
N SER A 385 -0.26 -3.45 -16.31
CA SER A 385 -0.34 -4.90 -16.13
C SER A 385 -0.71 -5.59 -17.45
N MET A 386 -0.63 -6.92 -17.45
CA MET A 386 -1.04 -7.76 -18.59
C MET A 386 -2.40 -8.44 -18.37
N SER A 387 -3.16 -8.02 -17.35
CA SER A 387 -4.48 -8.61 -17.04
C SER A 387 -5.56 -8.18 -18.03
N GLY A 388 -5.43 -6.97 -18.59
CA GLY A 388 -6.46 -6.35 -19.43
C GLY A 388 -7.51 -5.58 -18.65
N ASP A 389 -7.34 -5.39 -17.34
CA ASP A 389 -8.30 -4.66 -16.49
C ASP A 389 -8.27 -3.15 -16.73
N ALA A 390 -7.07 -2.62 -16.99
CA ALA A 390 -6.87 -1.25 -17.41
C ALA A 390 -6.60 -1.17 -18.92
N GLU A 391 -7.29 -0.25 -19.59
CA GLU A 391 -6.96 0.08 -20.97
C GLU A 391 -5.55 0.67 -21.09
N ILE A 392 -4.84 0.25 -22.14
CA ILE A 392 -3.50 0.76 -22.45
C ILE A 392 -3.59 2.26 -22.75
N GLY A 393 -2.75 3.03 -22.08
CA GLY A 393 -2.58 4.46 -22.32
C GLY A 393 -1.61 5.06 -21.32
N SER A 394 -1.61 6.40 -21.23
CA SER A 394 -0.71 7.11 -20.33
C SER A 394 -1.35 7.31 -18.96
N GLY A 395 -0.73 6.79 -17.91
CA GLY A 395 -1.17 7.03 -16.53
C GLY A 395 -0.71 8.39 -16.03
N SER A 396 -1.44 8.98 -15.08
CA SER A 396 -1.01 10.21 -14.41
C SER A 396 -1.19 10.18 -12.91
N PHE A 397 -0.21 10.73 -12.19
CA PHE A 397 -0.27 10.96 -10.77
C PHE A 397 0.10 12.41 -10.46
N GLU A 398 -0.82 13.12 -9.83
CA GLU A 398 -0.61 14.49 -9.36
C GLU A 398 -0.72 14.52 -7.84
N MET A 399 0.24 15.16 -7.18
CA MET A 399 0.15 15.44 -5.75
C MET A 399 0.52 16.90 -5.47
N SER A 400 -0.36 17.60 -4.76
CA SER A 400 -0.16 19.00 -4.39
C SER A 400 -0.41 19.23 -2.91
N GLY A 401 0.56 19.83 -2.22
CA GLY A 401 0.54 19.98 -0.76
C GLY A 401 0.53 18.62 -0.03
N GLY A 402 0.23 18.67 1.28
CA GLY A 402 0.23 17.47 2.13
C GLY A 402 1.61 16.83 2.29
N SER A 403 1.64 15.55 2.62
CA SER A 403 2.89 14.82 2.83
C SER A 403 2.87 13.40 2.25
N LEU A 404 4.03 12.93 1.80
CA LEU A 404 4.29 11.54 1.44
C LEU A 404 5.38 10.98 2.35
N THR A 405 5.00 10.03 3.21
CA THR A 405 5.88 9.34 4.13
C THR A 405 6.14 7.92 3.64
N SER A 406 7.38 7.66 3.22
CA SER A 406 7.83 6.31 2.87
C SER A 406 8.57 5.67 4.03
N MET A 407 8.07 4.54 4.50
CA MET A 407 8.72 3.76 5.56
C MET A 407 9.81 2.81 5.05
N ALA A 408 9.86 2.55 3.74
CA ALA A 408 10.86 1.68 3.12
C ALA A 408 10.97 1.90 1.60
N GLY A 409 12.18 1.69 1.07
CA GLY A 409 12.42 1.62 -0.38
C GLY A 409 12.58 2.97 -1.08
N GLY A 410 12.29 2.98 -2.38
CA GLY A 410 12.19 4.19 -3.19
C GLY A 410 10.82 4.87 -3.11
N LEU A 411 10.71 6.01 -3.77
CA LEU A 411 9.48 6.81 -3.75
C LEU A 411 8.60 6.53 -4.96
N PHE A 412 9.03 6.94 -6.15
CA PHE A 412 8.25 6.86 -7.38
C PHE A 412 8.85 5.82 -8.33
N TYR A 413 8.02 4.91 -8.82
CA TYR A 413 8.42 3.90 -9.80
C TYR A 413 7.48 3.92 -11.01
N THR A 414 8.05 3.84 -12.20
CA THR A 414 7.29 3.65 -13.43
C THR A 414 7.96 2.63 -14.32
N THR A 415 7.16 1.74 -14.90
CA THR A 415 7.62 0.64 -15.78
C THR A 415 6.51 0.21 -16.73
N ASN A 416 6.86 -0.33 -17.90
CA ASN A 416 5.94 -0.91 -18.88
C ASN A 416 4.78 0.02 -19.31
N THR A 417 4.93 1.34 -19.23
CA THR A 417 3.84 2.27 -19.54
C THR A 417 4.33 3.65 -19.96
N SER A 418 3.46 4.43 -20.58
CA SER A 418 3.62 5.89 -20.62
C SER A 418 3.04 6.49 -19.34
N SER A 419 3.72 7.45 -18.73
CA SER A 419 3.33 7.99 -17.43
C SER A 419 3.66 9.47 -17.28
N SER A 420 2.93 10.11 -16.37
CA SER A 420 3.26 11.45 -15.91
C SER A 420 3.13 11.57 -14.40
N PHE A 421 4.13 12.18 -13.78
CA PHE A 421 4.11 12.57 -12.38
C PHE A 421 4.18 14.09 -12.28
N THR A 422 3.31 14.68 -11.47
CA THR A 422 3.39 16.10 -11.11
C THR A 422 3.36 16.26 -9.61
N LEU A 423 4.43 16.84 -9.05
CA LEU A 423 4.51 17.16 -7.62
C LEU A 423 4.60 18.66 -7.42
N ARG A 424 3.75 19.18 -6.52
CA ARG A 424 3.73 20.58 -6.13
C ARG A 424 3.76 20.74 -4.62
N SER A 425 4.89 21.21 -4.09
CA SER A 425 5.05 21.55 -2.66
C SER A 425 4.58 20.43 -1.70
N VAL A 426 4.91 19.19 -2.02
CA VAL A 426 4.64 18.01 -1.19
C VAL A 426 5.77 17.85 -0.17
N GLU A 427 5.43 17.66 1.10
CA GLU A 427 6.42 17.32 2.12
C GLU A 427 6.79 15.83 2.01
N ILE A 428 8.01 15.52 1.59
CA ILE A 428 8.48 14.13 1.47
C ILE A 428 9.27 13.74 2.72
N LYS A 429 8.86 12.64 3.35
CA LYS A 429 9.49 12.05 4.54
C LYS A 429 9.89 10.62 4.23
N THR A 430 11.07 10.22 4.67
CA THR A 430 11.58 8.87 4.50
C THR A 430 12.13 8.35 5.83
N ALA A 431 11.92 7.08 6.16
CA ALA A 431 12.46 6.47 7.38
C ALA A 431 14.00 6.38 7.40
N GLY A 432 14.65 6.64 6.26
CA GLY A 432 16.08 6.73 6.08
C GLY A 432 16.41 7.35 4.72
N THR A 433 17.60 7.10 4.19
CA THR A 433 17.89 7.43 2.78
C THR A 433 17.03 6.53 1.88
N PRO A 434 16.24 7.09 0.95
CA PRO A 434 15.48 6.28 0.02
C PRO A 434 16.41 5.57 -0.98
N ASP A 435 16.02 4.39 -1.47
CA ASP A 435 16.79 3.65 -2.48
C ASP A 435 16.90 4.45 -3.79
N PHE A 436 15.84 5.20 -4.12
CA PHE A 436 15.77 6.14 -5.22
C PHE A 436 14.63 7.14 -4.98
N PHE A 437 14.76 8.33 -5.54
CA PHE A 437 13.64 9.25 -5.69
C PHE A 437 12.68 8.79 -6.79
N LEU A 438 13.22 8.54 -7.99
CA LEU A 438 12.47 8.08 -9.15
C LEU A 438 13.20 6.92 -9.82
N LYS A 439 12.49 5.84 -10.14
CA LYS A 439 12.97 4.77 -11.03
C LYS A 439 12.10 4.76 -12.29
N CYS A 440 12.69 5.05 -13.43
CA CYS A 440 12.05 5.06 -14.75
C CYS A 440 12.76 4.02 -15.64
N THR A 441 12.43 2.75 -15.43
CA THR A 441 13.17 1.62 -16.01
C THR A 441 12.23 0.50 -16.44
N GLY A 442 12.77 -0.47 -17.16
CA GLY A 442 12.21 -1.80 -17.27
C GLY A 442 12.22 -2.57 -15.95
N ASN A 443 11.62 -3.75 -15.99
CA ASN A 443 11.53 -4.68 -14.87
C ASN A 443 11.90 -6.11 -15.29
N SER A 444 12.21 -6.97 -14.33
CA SER A 444 12.63 -8.37 -14.57
C SER A 444 11.52 -9.29 -15.07
N ASN A 445 10.28 -8.79 -15.16
CA ASN A 445 9.07 -9.53 -15.51
C ASN A 445 8.65 -10.60 -14.49
N LYS A 446 9.18 -10.58 -13.27
CA LYS A 446 8.73 -11.48 -12.18
C LYS A 446 7.25 -11.33 -11.83
N ARG A 447 6.71 -10.12 -11.98
CA ARG A 447 5.27 -9.82 -11.82
C ARG A 447 4.45 -10.07 -13.10
N GLY A 448 5.08 -10.39 -14.22
CA GLY A 448 4.39 -10.53 -15.50
C GLY A 448 4.10 -9.20 -16.21
N TRP A 449 4.78 -8.10 -15.85
CA TRP A 449 4.60 -6.78 -16.44
C TRP A 449 5.46 -6.58 -17.70
N GLY A 450 4.83 -6.87 -18.84
CA GLY A 450 5.45 -6.72 -20.15
C GLY A 450 6.42 -7.85 -20.49
N GLN A 451 7.42 -7.54 -21.32
CA GLN A 451 8.50 -8.45 -21.69
C GLN A 451 9.82 -7.90 -21.16
N ALA A 452 10.58 -8.71 -20.41
CA ALA A 452 11.90 -8.31 -19.91
C ALA A 452 12.81 -7.83 -21.05
N GLY A 453 13.51 -6.72 -20.85
CA GLY A 453 14.32 -6.06 -21.90
C GLY A 453 13.50 -5.27 -22.93
N GLY A 454 12.18 -5.18 -22.79
CA GLY A 454 11.29 -4.43 -23.68
C GLY A 454 10.11 -3.77 -22.97
N ASN A 455 10.17 -3.68 -21.64
CA ASN A 455 9.11 -3.20 -20.75
C ASN A 455 9.51 -1.90 -20.03
N GLY A 456 10.28 -1.04 -20.71
CA GLY A 456 10.66 0.28 -20.19
C GLY A 456 9.47 1.23 -20.05
N ALA A 457 9.72 2.39 -19.43
CA ALA A 457 8.73 3.44 -19.21
C ALA A 457 8.95 4.64 -20.13
N ASN A 458 7.88 5.36 -20.47
CA ASN A 458 7.96 6.68 -21.09
C ASN A 458 7.35 7.72 -20.15
N CYS A 459 8.19 8.41 -19.39
CA CYS A 459 7.78 9.22 -18.25
C CYS A 459 8.03 10.71 -18.47
N VAL A 460 7.05 11.53 -18.09
CA VAL A 460 7.24 12.97 -17.85
C VAL A 460 7.13 13.22 -16.35
N PHE A 461 8.19 13.73 -15.73
CA PHE A 461 8.18 14.11 -14.32
C PHE A 461 8.27 15.64 -14.19
N THR A 462 7.27 16.26 -13.56
CA THR A 462 7.22 17.71 -13.35
C THR A 462 7.25 18.04 -11.86
N ALA A 463 8.33 18.68 -11.43
CA ALA A 463 8.54 19.20 -10.09
C ALA A 463 8.26 20.70 -10.06
N ILE A 464 7.40 21.14 -9.14
CA ILE A 464 6.96 22.53 -9.04
C ILE A 464 7.06 23.02 -7.59
N GLY A 465 8.09 23.83 -7.29
CA GLY A 465 8.42 24.18 -5.91
C GLY A 465 8.56 22.95 -5.02
N GLN A 466 9.19 21.91 -5.56
CA GLN A 466 9.28 20.60 -4.94
C GLN A 466 10.71 20.33 -4.45
N GLN A 467 10.83 19.89 -3.21
CA GLN A 467 12.08 19.37 -2.66
C GLN A 467 12.13 17.86 -2.89
N MET A 468 13.20 17.39 -3.52
CA MET A 468 13.38 15.99 -3.92
C MET A 468 14.74 15.51 -3.42
N THR A 469 14.79 14.32 -2.83
CA THR A 469 16.02 13.70 -2.31
C THR A 469 16.05 12.23 -2.68
N GLY A 470 17.20 11.77 -3.17
CA GLY A 470 17.40 10.43 -3.69
C GLY A 470 17.74 10.46 -5.18
N ASP A 471 18.35 9.37 -5.64
CA ASP A 471 18.80 9.26 -7.03
C ASP A 471 17.63 9.04 -7.99
N ILE A 472 17.83 9.42 -9.24
CA ILE A 472 16.94 9.11 -10.34
C ILE A 472 17.60 8.03 -11.19
N LEU A 473 16.95 6.90 -11.32
CA LEU A 473 17.41 5.76 -12.12
C LEU A 473 16.62 5.74 -13.43
N TRP A 474 17.33 5.61 -14.55
CA TRP A 474 16.72 5.44 -15.87
C TRP A 474 17.47 4.36 -16.65
N ASP A 475 16.88 3.81 -17.71
CA ASP A 475 17.54 2.84 -18.57
C ASP A 475 17.30 3.13 -20.06
N SER A 476 18.10 2.49 -20.91
CA SER A 476 18.11 2.67 -22.36
C SER A 476 16.88 2.11 -23.07
N ILE A 477 15.96 1.44 -22.37
CA ILE A 477 14.65 1.05 -22.92
C ILE A 477 13.52 1.99 -22.45
N SER A 478 13.87 3.03 -21.68
CA SER A 478 12.95 4.02 -21.12
C SER A 478 13.25 5.44 -21.59
N THR A 479 12.27 6.32 -21.51
CA THR A 479 12.42 7.76 -21.78
C THR A 479 11.96 8.57 -20.59
N LEU A 480 12.74 9.59 -20.21
CA LEU A 480 12.41 10.48 -19.10
C LEU A 480 12.57 11.95 -19.51
N GLU A 481 11.49 12.71 -19.35
CA GLU A 481 11.49 14.18 -19.40
C GLU A 481 11.34 14.72 -17.97
N LEU A 482 12.43 15.20 -17.36
CA LEU A 482 12.44 15.76 -16.02
C LEU A 482 12.42 17.29 -16.07
N ASN A 483 11.34 17.88 -15.54
CA ASN A 483 11.13 19.33 -15.53
C ASN A 483 11.13 19.87 -14.10
N MET A 484 12.10 20.70 -13.76
CA MET A 484 12.24 21.34 -12.45
C MET A 484 11.91 22.83 -12.56
N THR A 485 10.84 23.24 -11.89
CA THR A 485 10.29 24.60 -11.97
C THR A 485 9.96 25.19 -10.61
N GLU A 486 9.76 26.51 -10.57
CA GLU A 486 9.25 27.24 -9.39
C GLU A 486 10.06 26.98 -8.11
N SER A 487 11.39 27.08 -8.17
CA SER A 487 12.30 26.80 -7.05
C SER A 487 12.32 25.34 -6.57
N SER A 488 12.17 24.40 -7.50
CA SER A 488 12.37 22.98 -7.19
C SER A 488 13.85 22.66 -6.92
N THR A 489 14.10 21.72 -6.02
CA THR A 489 15.44 21.22 -5.72
C THR A 489 15.49 19.70 -5.86
N LEU A 490 16.45 19.20 -6.64
CA LEU A 490 16.85 17.79 -6.63
C LEU A 490 18.16 17.65 -5.87
N MET A 491 18.22 16.79 -4.85
CA MET A 491 19.46 16.33 -4.23
C MET A 491 19.64 14.83 -4.50
N GLY A 492 20.46 14.52 -5.51
CA GLY A 492 20.60 13.17 -6.04
C GLY A 492 21.47 13.12 -7.30
N ALA A 493 21.85 11.91 -7.72
CA ALA A 493 22.45 11.63 -9.02
C ALA A 493 21.39 11.18 -10.04
N ILE A 494 21.69 11.31 -11.33
CA ILE A 494 20.88 10.70 -12.41
C ILE A 494 21.71 9.59 -13.05
N VAL A 495 21.30 8.35 -12.80
CA VAL A 495 22.10 7.14 -13.04
C VAL A 495 21.48 6.31 -14.16
N ASP A 496 22.33 5.91 -15.10
CA ASP A 496 22.04 4.95 -16.15
C ASP A 496 22.11 3.52 -15.57
N ASP A 497 20.95 2.91 -15.34
CA ASP A 497 20.75 1.61 -14.69
C ASP A 497 20.22 0.57 -15.69
N GLU A 498 21.14 -0.04 -16.43
CA GLU A 498 20.85 -1.05 -17.46
C GLU A 498 20.44 -2.43 -16.92
N SER A 499 20.19 -2.59 -15.61
CA SER A 499 19.99 -3.91 -14.99
C SER A 499 18.85 -4.73 -15.61
N ASN A 500 17.83 -4.05 -16.15
CA ASN A 500 16.64 -4.65 -16.76
C ASN A 500 16.49 -4.35 -18.26
N ALA A 501 17.48 -3.70 -18.89
CA ALA A 501 17.41 -3.26 -20.27
C ALA A 501 17.72 -4.36 -21.30
N GLY A 502 18.23 -5.52 -20.86
CA GLY A 502 18.57 -6.63 -21.76
C GLY A 502 19.76 -6.28 -22.67
N ASP A 503 19.52 -6.26 -23.99
CA ASP A 503 20.54 -5.87 -24.98
C ASP A 503 20.69 -4.34 -25.12
N GLY A 504 19.96 -3.57 -24.31
CA GLY A 504 19.90 -2.12 -24.35
C GLY A 504 18.96 -1.58 -25.44
N GLY A 505 18.74 -0.27 -25.43
CA GLY A 505 17.86 0.44 -26.37
C GLY A 505 18.32 1.86 -26.70
N ASN A 506 17.38 2.67 -27.20
CA ASN A 506 17.62 4.05 -27.63
C ASN A 506 16.83 5.07 -26.77
N GLY A 507 16.59 4.71 -25.52
CA GLY A 507 16.00 5.54 -24.49
C GLY A 507 16.85 6.79 -24.21
N TYR A 508 16.28 7.72 -23.46
CA TYR A 508 16.94 8.97 -23.13
C TYR A 508 16.44 9.54 -21.80
N VAL A 509 17.26 10.41 -21.21
CA VAL A 509 16.83 11.29 -20.12
C VAL A 509 17.15 12.74 -20.48
N ASN A 510 16.11 13.56 -20.55
CA ASN A 510 16.20 14.99 -20.77
C ASN A 510 15.85 15.71 -19.48
N VAL A 511 16.69 16.66 -19.09
CA VAL A 511 16.56 17.38 -17.84
C VAL A 511 16.47 18.87 -18.11
N THR A 512 15.43 19.50 -17.58
CA THR A 512 15.24 20.95 -17.59
C THR A 512 15.28 21.48 -16.17
N VAL A 513 16.25 22.35 -15.89
CA VAL A 513 16.38 23.07 -14.62
C VAL A 513 16.12 24.55 -14.88
N ASP A 514 14.96 25.06 -14.45
CA ASP A 514 14.63 26.47 -14.65
C ASP A 514 15.55 27.41 -13.85
N ALA A 515 15.50 28.70 -14.17
CA ALA A 515 16.37 29.71 -13.56
C ALA A 515 16.22 29.86 -12.03
N THR A 516 15.14 29.35 -11.46
CA THR A 516 14.85 29.43 -10.03
C THR A 516 15.18 28.14 -9.29
N SER A 517 15.40 27.04 -10.01
CA SER A 517 15.56 25.69 -9.51
C SER A 517 17.04 25.31 -9.35
N LYS A 518 17.27 24.23 -8.61
CA LYS A 518 18.60 23.79 -8.22
C LYS A 518 18.75 22.28 -8.30
N TRP A 519 19.85 21.81 -8.86
CA TRP A 519 20.28 20.42 -8.75
C TRP A 519 21.55 20.35 -7.89
N VAL A 520 21.43 19.73 -6.72
CA VAL A 520 22.51 19.36 -5.82
C VAL A 520 22.96 17.95 -6.20
N VAL A 521 24.06 17.85 -6.95
CA VAL A 521 24.59 16.61 -7.51
C VAL A 521 25.36 15.85 -6.43
N THR A 522 25.01 14.58 -6.23
CA THR A 522 25.59 13.70 -5.18
C THR A 522 26.45 12.57 -5.74
N GLY A 523 26.53 12.47 -7.07
CA GLY A 523 27.26 11.43 -7.79
C GLY A 523 27.41 11.79 -9.27
N ASP A 524 28.35 11.14 -9.94
CA ASP A 524 28.47 11.29 -11.40
C ASP A 524 27.15 10.92 -12.07
N SER A 525 26.71 11.76 -12.99
CA SER A 525 25.40 11.65 -13.61
C SER A 525 25.53 11.61 -15.13
N ILE A 526 24.64 10.86 -15.79
CA ILE A 526 24.59 10.77 -17.25
C ILE A 526 23.20 11.21 -17.70
N VAL A 527 23.15 12.22 -18.56
CA VAL A 527 21.91 12.69 -19.17
C VAL A 527 22.06 12.88 -20.68
N THR A 528 20.97 12.76 -21.42
CA THR A 528 20.97 12.94 -22.87
C THR A 528 21.01 14.42 -23.21
N VAL A 529 20.01 15.19 -22.77
CA VAL A 529 19.94 16.64 -22.94
C VAL A 529 19.83 17.31 -21.58
N LEU A 530 20.66 18.32 -21.35
CA LEU A 530 20.56 19.20 -20.19
C LEU A 530 20.22 20.62 -20.64
N ASN A 531 19.00 21.06 -20.35
CA ASN A 531 18.54 22.44 -20.45
C ASN A 531 18.67 23.11 -19.09
N ASN A 532 19.82 23.74 -18.82
CA ASN A 532 20.08 24.36 -17.53
C ASN A 532 20.03 25.88 -17.62
N SER A 533 19.09 26.50 -16.92
CA SER A 533 19.14 27.93 -16.57
C SER A 533 19.33 28.16 -15.07
N GLY A 534 19.28 27.09 -14.27
CA GLY A 534 19.35 27.12 -12.82
C GLY A 534 20.75 26.87 -12.26
N THR A 535 20.80 26.36 -11.03
CA THR A 535 22.05 26.14 -10.29
C THR A 535 22.41 24.66 -10.21
N LEU A 536 23.61 24.30 -10.66
CA LEU A 536 24.19 22.95 -10.53
C LEU A 536 25.41 22.99 -9.61
N ILE A 537 25.29 22.40 -8.43
CA ILE A 537 26.32 22.39 -7.38
C ILE A 537 26.35 21.03 -6.70
N ASP A 538 27.38 20.75 -5.91
CA ASP A 538 27.37 19.63 -4.96
C ASP A 538 26.90 20.04 -3.56
N ALA A 539 26.92 19.10 -2.61
CA ALA A 539 26.51 19.31 -1.23
C ALA A 539 27.36 20.37 -0.49
N GLU A 540 28.61 20.57 -0.89
CA GLU A 540 29.49 21.63 -0.35
C GLU A 540 29.29 22.99 -1.05
N GLY A 541 28.43 23.05 -2.07
CA GLY A 541 28.17 24.25 -2.84
C GLY A 541 29.19 24.54 -3.93
N ARG A 542 30.04 23.58 -4.28
CA ARG A 542 31.01 23.69 -5.38
C ARG A 542 30.30 23.50 -6.72
N THR A 543 30.77 24.19 -7.76
CA THR A 543 30.17 24.10 -9.09
C THR A 543 30.48 22.74 -9.69
N VAL A 544 29.47 22.09 -10.26
CA VAL A 544 29.63 20.77 -10.91
C VAL A 544 30.06 20.96 -12.36
N SER A 545 30.98 20.12 -12.82
CA SER A 545 31.42 20.17 -14.22
C SER A 545 30.36 19.55 -15.14
N VAL A 546 30.14 20.16 -16.30
CA VAL A 546 29.29 19.61 -17.37
C VAL A 546 30.17 19.27 -18.56
N VAL A 547 30.21 18.00 -18.93
CA VAL A 547 31.13 17.46 -19.95
C VAL A 547 30.34 16.68 -20.99
N GLY A 548 30.59 16.94 -22.26
CA GLY A 548 30.02 16.19 -23.36
C GLY A 548 30.56 14.76 -23.44
N LEU A 549 29.78 13.84 -23.99
CA LEU A 549 30.27 12.49 -24.36
C LEU A 549 31.44 12.54 -25.37
N ASP A 550 31.60 13.65 -26.08
CA ASP A 550 32.72 13.95 -26.97
C ASP A 550 33.97 14.50 -26.24
N GLY A 551 33.90 14.67 -24.92
CA GLY A 551 34.95 15.22 -24.07
C GLY A 551 34.99 16.76 -24.00
N VAL A 552 34.06 17.46 -24.66
CA VAL A 552 33.99 18.93 -24.57
C VAL A 552 33.51 19.35 -23.19
N VAL A 553 34.29 20.17 -22.49
CA VAL A 553 33.88 20.75 -21.20
C VAL A 553 33.03 22.00 -21.45
N TYR A 554 31.72 21.91 -21.20
CA TYR A 554 30.78 23.02 -21.36
C TYR A 554 30.79 23.95 -20.14
N VAL A 555 30.90 23.37 -18.95
CA VAL A 555 31.03 24.09 -17.67
C VAL A 555 32.19 23.47 -16.91
N GLN A 556 33.19 24.28 -16.58
CA GLN A 556 34.29 23.86 -15.73
C GLN A 556 33.92 24.13 -14.27
N GLY A 557 33.71 23.07 -13.50
CA GLY A 557 33.45 23.11 -12.06
C GLY A 557 34.67 22.76 -11.22
N ASP A 558 34.52 22.90 -9.91
CA ASP A 558 35.46 22.52 -8.85
C ASP A 558 34.93 21.41 -7.92
N SER A 559 33.71 20.93 -8.17
CA SER A 559 33.17 19.71 -7.58
C SER A 559 33.97 18.48 -8.03
N ILE A 560 33.91 17.42 -7.22
CA ILE A 560 34.42 16.10 -7.58
C ILE A 560 33.50 15.35 -8.56
N TYR A 561 32.25 15.78 -8.71
CA TYR A 561 31.26 15.14 -9.55
C TYR A 561 31.22 15.77 -10.94
N THR A 562 30.79 14.97 -11.92
CA THR A 562 30.58 15.40 -13.30
C THR A 562 29.18 15.02 -13.79
N VAL A 563 28.51 15.95 -14.47
CA VAL A 563 27.33 15.64 -15.29
C VAL A 563 27.80 15.46 -16.74
N THR A 564 27.66 14.24 -17.23
CA THR A 564 27.98 13.87 -18.61
C THR A 564 26.74 14.03 -19.49
N VAL A 565 26.88 14.72 -20.62
CA VAL A 565 25.76 15.08 -21.51
C VAL A 565 26.01 14.69 -22.95
N GLN A 566 24.94 14.39 -23.69
CA GLN A 566 25.03 14.31 -25.15
C GLN A 566 24.82 15.70 -25.80
N THR A 567 23.94 16.52 -25.23
CA THR A 567 23.72 17.92 -25.64
C THR A 567 23.52 18.82 -24.42
N TYR A 568 24.11 20.01 -24.46
CA TYR A 568 23.98 21.02 -23.41
C TYR A 568 23.39 22.32 -23.95
N HIS A 569 22.41 22.86 -23.21
CA HIS A 569 21.83 24.18 -23.39
C HIS A 569 21.92 24.92 -22.06
N GLY A 570 22.83 25.90 -21.97
CA GLY A 570 23.19 26.60 -20.73
C GLY A 570 23.03 28.10 -20.76
#